data_AF-A0A369XHB2-F1
#
_entry.id   AF-A0A369XHB2-F1
#
_cell.length_a   1.000
_cell.length_b   1.000
_cell.length_c   1.000
_cell.angle_alpha   90.00
_cell.angle_beta   90.00
_cell.angle_gamma   90.00
#
_symmetry.space_group_name_H-M   'P 1'
#
loop_
_entity.id
_entity.type
_entity.pdbx_description
1 polymer ?
#
loop_
_entity_poly.entity_id
_entity_poly.type
_entity_poly.pdbx_seq_one_letter_code
_entity_poly.pdbx_strand_id
1 'polypeptide(L)'
;MKAALKVLAIALCVLAPLGASDVHAADLKQVLIAAIDAPDGRSDGELGGRMAEFFKGQTRSSAPVRVQVRTLRKFAEPGCARLKATLIQDDVPTKDGQRIPFAVRYELNLCRDGQPPSEGIDLDAASRVLSGETLGQ
;
A
#
# COMPACT_ATOMS: atom_id res chain seq x y z
N MET A 1 -3.06 68.87 -28.02
CA MET A 1 -3.48 67.45 -27.90
C MET A 1 -2.31 66.63 -27.37
N LYS A 2 -2.63 65.59 -26.60
CA LYS A 2 -1.78 64.48 -26.10
C LYS A 2 -1.28 64.63 -24.66
N ALA A 3 -2.15 64.22 -23.73
CA ALA A 3 -1.80 63.87 -22.36
C ALA A 3 -0.96 62.59 -22.36
N ALA A 4 0.19 62.60 -21.68
CA ALA A 4 1.00 61.42 -21.44
C ALA A 4 0.48 60.71 -20.18
N LEU A 5 -0.27 59.64 -20.38
CA LEU A 5 -0.81 58.78 -19.33
C LEU A 5 0.34 57.96 -18.72
N LYS A 6 0.64 58.19 -17.44
CA LYS A 6 1.61 57.41 -16.66
C LYS A 6 1.05 56.02 -16.39
N VAL A 7 1.66 54.99 -16.96
CA VAL A 7 1.32 53.58 -16.70
C VAL A 7 1.98 53.16 -15.38
N LEU A 8 1.16 53.04 -14.33
CA LEU A 8 1.56 52.43 -13.06
C LEU A 8 1.51 50.90 -13.24
N ALA A 9 2.68 50.27 -13.37
CA ALA A 9 2.78 48.81 -13.42
C ALA A 9 2.56 48.23 -12.01
N ILE A 10 1.37 47.67 -11.77
CA ILE A 10 1.08 46.90 -10.56
C ILE A 10 1.64 45.49 -10.77
N ALA A 11 2.72 45.15 -10.07
CA ALA A 11 3.28 43.81 -10.03
C ALA A 11 2.32 42.89 -9.26
N LEU A 12 1.62 42.01 -10.00
CA LEU A 12 0.73 41.00 -9.45
C LEU A 12 1.58 39.81 -8.97
N CYS A 13 1.97 39.81 -7.69
CA CYS A 13 2.54 38.63 -7.05
C CYS A 13 1.48 37.53 -6.96
N VAL A 14 1.56 36.54 -7.86
CA VAL A 14 0.77 35.31 -7.76
C VAL A 14 1.39 34.45 -6.66
N LEU A 15 0.87 34.53 -5.43
CA LEU A 15 1.10 33.49 -4.43
C LEU A 15 0.32 32.25 -4.87
N ALA A 16 1.01 31.29 -5.48
CA ALA A 16 0.46 29.97 -5.69
C ALA A 16 0.30 29.28 -4.31
N PRO A 17 -0.90 28.79 -3.95
CA PRO A 17 -1.03 27.95 -2.78
C PRO A 17 -0.29 26.64 -3.05
N LEU A 18 0.72 26.34 -2.23
CA LEU A 18 1.24 24.98 -2.09
C LEU A 18 0.06 24.12 -1.64
N GLY A 19 -0.55 23.42 -2.59
CA GLY A 19 -1.59 22.45 -2.30
C GLY A 19 -1.04 21.46 -1.29
N ALA A 20 -1.58 21.47 -0.07
CA ALA A 20 -1.48 20.33 0.81
C ALA A 20 -2.05 19.17 0.01
N SER A 21 -1.19 18.29 -0.49
CA SER A 21 -1.66 17.00 -0.96
C SER A 21 -2.22 16.35 0.29
N ASP A 22 -3.55 16.32 0.43
CA ASP A 22 -4.20 15.39 1.33
C ASP A 22 -3.66 14.02 0.92
N VAL A 23 -2.71 13.50 1.68
CA VAL A 23 -2.19 12.14 1.53
C VAL A 23 -3.37 11.24 1.85
N HIS A 24 -4.20 10.97 0.84
CA HIS A 24 -5.29 10.04 0.97
C HIS A 24 -4.64 8.71 1.29
N ALA A 25 -4.95 8.20 2.48
CA ALA A 25 -4.50 6.89 2.89
C ALA A 25 -4.91 5.87 1.83
N ALA A 26 -3.93 5.11 1.33
CA ALA A 26 -4.08 4.15 0.25
C ALA A 26 -4.80 2.89 0.72
N ASP A 27 -5.48 2.23 -0.22
CA ASP A 27 -5.91 0.85 -0.03
C ASP A 27 -4.71 -0.09 -0.16
N LEU A 28 -4.63 -1.11 0.71
CA LEU A 28 -3.57 -2.13 0.64
C LEU A 28 -3.48 -2.75 -0.76
N LYS A 29 -4.61 -3.02 -1.41
CA LYS A 29 -4.63 -3.57 -2.78
C LYS A 29 -3.91 -2.64 -3.75
N GLN A 30 -4.15 -1.34 -3.67
CA GLN A 30 -3.54 -0.37 -4.57
C GLN A 30 -2.02 -0.33 -4.41
N VAL A 31 -1.52 -0.36 -3.17
CA VAL A 31 -0.07 -0.39 -2.91
C VAL A 31 0.56 -1.67 -3.44
N LEU A 32 -0.09 -2.82 -3.27
CA LEU A 32 0.38 -4.10 -3.79
C LEU A 32 0.46 -4.10 -5.33
N ILE A 33 -0.60 -3.66 -6.01
CA ILE A 33 -0.63 -3.58 -7.48
C ILE A 33 0.40 -2.59 -8.00
N ALA A 34 0.57 -1.44 -7.35
CA ALA A 34 1.58 -0.47 -7.73
C ALA A 34 3.00 -1.06 -7.70
N ALA A 35 3.32 -1.95 -6.75
CA ALA A 35 4.62 -2.63 -6.72
C ALA A 35 4.82 -3.67 -7.83
N ILE A 36 3.73 -4.27 -8.33
CA ILE A 36 3.75 -5.16 -9.52
C ILE A 36 4.08 -4.33 -10.76
N ASP A 37 3.43 -3.18 -10.91
CA ASP A 37 3.53 -2.29 -12.06
C ASP A 37 4.83 -1.46 -12.04
N ALA A 38 5.44 -1.25 -10.86
CA ALA A 38 6.65 -0.44 -10.69
C ALA A 38 7.89 -1.06 -11.36
N PRO A 39 8.67 -0.27 -12.12
CA PRO A 39 9.91 -0.75 -12.76
C PRO A 39 10.95 -1.25 -11.75
N ASP A 40 11.07 -0.59 -10.60
CA ASP A 40 11.97 -0.97 -9.51
C ASP A 40 11.35 -1.99 -8.54
N GLY A 41 10.09 -2.38 -8.78
CA GLY A 41 9.35 -3.34 -7.99
C GLY A 41 8.99 -2.86 -6.59
N ARG A 42 8.80 -1.55 -6.38
CA ARG A 42 8.50 -0.99 -5.06
C ARG A 42 7.25 -0.14 -5.05
N SER A 43 6.58 -0.13 -3.91
CA SER A 43 5.51 0.82 -3.62
C SER A 43 5.38 1.00 -2.11
N ASP A 44 5.16 2.23 -1.69
CA ASP A 44 4.98 2.60 -0.29
C ASP A 44 3.68 3.40 -0.15
N GLY A 45 3.06 3.34 1.03
CA GLY A 45 1.84 4.08 1.31
C GLY A 45 1.47 4.07 2.79
N GLU A 46 0.38 4.76 3.10
CA GLU A 46 -0.27 4.70 4.40
C GLU A 46 -1.62 4.01 4.24
N LEU A 47 -1.95 3.03 5.09
CA LEU A 47 -3.24 2.36 5.01
C LEU A 47 -4.37 3.23 5.54
N GLY A 48 -5.49 3.24 4.80
CA GLY A 48 -6.72 3.90 5.19
C GLY A 48 -7.84 2.96 5.64
N GLY A 49 -8.95 3.57 6.07
CA GLY A 49 -10.23 2.90 6.29
C GLY A 49 -10.19 1.75 7.31
N ARG A 50 -11.05 0.74 7.10
CA ARG A 50 -11.27 -0.36 8.06
C ARG A 50 -10.01 -1.16 8.38
N MET A 51 -9.09 -1.31 7.43
CA MET A 51 -7.85 -2.06 7.63
C MET A 51 -6.91 -1.32 8.58
N ALA A 52 -6.79 0.01 8.42
CA ALA A 52 -5.99 0.84 9.31
C ALA A 52 -6.57 0.85 10.73
N GLU A 53 -7.88 0.99 10.86
CA GLU A 53 -8.56 0.96 12.15
C GLU A 53 -8.46 -0.39 12.85
N PHE A 54 -8.54 -1.50 12.10
CA PHE A 54 -8.28 -2.83 12.64
C PHE A 54 -6.86 -2.95 13.20
N PHE A 55 -5.85 -2.47 12.46
CA PHE A 55 -4.46 -2.55 12.87
C PHE A 55 -4.18 -1.68 14.11
N LYS A 56 -4.69 -0.43 14.13
CA LYS A 56 -4.66 0.46 15.30
C LYS A 56 -5.32 -0.16 16.52
N GLY A 57 -6.47 -0.82 16.34
CA GLY A 57 -7.15 -1.53 17.43
C GLY A 57 -6.31 -2.66 18.00
N GLN A 58 -5.63 -3.43 17.13
CA GLN A 58 -4.83 -4.57 17.55
C GLN A 58 -3.51 -4.18 18.23
N THR A 59 -2.83 -3.15 17.72
CA THR A 59 -1.58 -2.65 18.30
C THR A 59 -1.82 -1.71 19.47
N ARG A 60 -3.01 -1.13 19.59
CA ARG A 60 -3.35 -0.05 20.53
C ARG A 60 -2.53 1.22 20.34
N SER A 61 -2.03 1.45 19.12
CA SER A 61 -1.40 2.70 18.69
C SER A 61 -2.35 3.51 17.82
N SER A 62 -2.36 4.83 18.00
CA SER A 62 -3.07 5.77 17.12
C SER A 62 -2.21 6.24 15.94
N ALA A 63 -0.92 5.88 15.90
CA ALA A 63 -0.02 6.27 14.84
C ALA A 63 -0.48 5.73 13.47
N PRO A 64 -0.14 6.42 12.37
CA PRO A 64 -0.38 5.92 11.02
C PRO A 64 0.16 4.52 10.78
N VAL A 65 -0.56 3.73 9.98
CA VAL A 65 -0.15 2.38 9.58
C VAL A 65 0.49 2.49 8.21
N ARG A 66 1.81 2.45 8.14
CA ARG A 66 2.55 2.49 6.87
C ARG A 66 2.63 1.12 6.25
N VAL A 67 2.58 1.05 4.94
CA VAL A 67 2.80 -0.16 4.15
C VAL A 67 3.98 0.06 3.21
N GLN A 68 4.88 -0.92 3.18
CA GLN A 68 5.99 -0.98 2.23
C GLN A 68 5.92 -2.30 1.48
N VAL A 69 5.93 -2.24 0.16
CA VAL A 69 5.84 -3.42 -0.70
C VAL A 69 7.08 -3.51 -1.57
N ARG A 70 7.64 -4.73 -1.65
CA ARG A 70 8.71 -5.09 -2.56
C ARG A 70 8.33 -6.32 -3.38
N THR A 71 8.52 -6.25 -4.68
CA THR A 71 8.51 -7.40 -5.57
C THR A 71 9.78 -8.23 -5.34
N LEU A 72 9.59 -9.49 -4.94
CA LEU A 72 10.67 -10.45 -4.70
C LEU A 72 11.06 -11.20 -5.97
N ARG A 73 10.06 -11.64 -6.75
CA ARG A 73 10.24 -12.22 -8.09
C ARG A 73 8.98 -11.99 -8.93
N LYS A 74 9.16 -11.95 -10.25
CA LYS A 74 8.05 -12.01 -11.21
C LYS A 74 7.83 -13.47 -11.64
N PHE A 75 6.57 -13.83 -11.86
CA PHE A 75 6.21 -15.14 -12.41
C PHE A 75 6.32 -15.12 -13.94
N ALA A 76 6.25 -16.29 -14.58
CA ALA A 76 6.19 -16.37 -16.03
C ALA A 76 4.88 -15.77 -16.58
N GLU A 77 3.80 -15.87 -15.81
CA GLU A 77 2.51 -15.26 -16.10
C GLU A 77 2.59 -13.72 -16.02
N PRO A 78 2.24 -12.99 -17.09
CA PRO A 78 2.33 -11.54 -17.12
C PRO A 78 1.47 -10.87 -16.04
N GLY A 79 2.04 -9.88 -15.36
CA GLY A 79 1.33 -9.16 -14.30
C GLY A 79 1.23 -9.91 -12.98
N CYS A 80 1.92 -11.04 -12.83
CA CYS A 80 1.99 -11.79 -11.57
C CYS A 80 3.36 -11.68 -10.91
N ALA A 81 3.36 -11.48 -9.59
CA ALA A 81 4.59 -11.39 -8.81
C ALA A 81 4.44 -12.00 -7.41
N ARG A 82 5.58 -12.44 -6.84
CA ARG A 82 5.68 -12.68 -5.41
C ARG A 82 6.08 -11.36 -4.74
N LEU A 83 5.24 -10.89 -3.85
CA LEU A 83 5.40 -9.63 -3.14
C LEU A 83 5.76 -9.91 -1.68
N LYS A 84 6.55 -9.03 -1.08
CA LYS A 84 6.69 -8.89 0.37
C LYS A 84 6.07 -7.58 0.78
N ALA A 85 5.08 -7.63 1.66
CA ALA A 85 4.48 -6.47 2.28
C ALA A 85 4.94 -6.36 3.74
N THR A 86 5.27 -5.14 4.15
CA THR A 86 5.66 -4.79 5.52
C THR A 86 4.70 -3.72 6.02
N LEU A 87 3.86 -4.07 6.99
CA LEU A 87 3.03 -3.12 7.72
C LEU A 87 3.82 -2.63 8.92
N ILE A 88 3.91 -1.31 9.10
CA ILE A 88 4.71 -0.67 10.13
C ILE A 88 3.82 0.30 10.88
N GLN A 89 3.85 0.22 12.21
CA GLN A 89 3.18 1.19 13.06
C GLN A 89 4.09 1.57 14.22
N ASP A 90 4.25 2.86 14.42
CA ASP A 90 5.03 3.39 15.53
C ASP A 90 4.19 3.49 16.80
N ASP A 91 4.84 3.85 17.90
CA ASP A 91 4.18 4.16 19.17
C ASP A 91 3.33 3.02 19.76
N VAL A 92 3.69 1.75 19.46
CA VAL A 92 2.96 0.59 19.95
C VAL A 92 3.33 0.33 21.42
N PRO A 93 2.36 0.36 22.35
CA PRO A 93 2.62 0.14 23.77
C PRO A 93 2.98 -1.32 24.07
N THR A 94 4.04 -1.53 24.84
CA THR A 94 4.44 -2.84 25.37
C THR A 94 3.92 -3.04 26.79
N LYS A 95 3.98 -4.29 27.29
CA LYS A 95 3.58 -4.61 28.68
C LYS A 95 4.48 -3.93 29.72
N ASP A 96 5.70 -3.60 29.35
CA ASP A 96 6.70 -2.99 30.23
C ASP A 96 6.63 -1.46 30.23
N GLY A 97 5.58 -0.89 29.62
CA GLY A 97 5.33 0.56 29.56
C GLY A 97 6.13 1.32 28.50
N GLN A 98 6.98 0.65 27.74
CA GLN A 98 7.70 1.24 26.62
C GLN A 98 6.80 1.37 25.39
N ARG A 99 7.17 2.25 24.46
CA ARG A 99 6.53 2.37 23.14
C ARG A 99 7.55 2.11 22.05
N ILE A 100 7.22 1.20 21.14
CA ILE A 100 8.16 0.69 20.14
C ILE A 100 7.57 0.76 18.73
N PRO A 101 8.42 0.82 17.68
CA PRO A 101 7.98 0.52 16.33
C PRO A 101 7.65 -0.98 16.22
N PHE A 102 6.46 -1.27 15.71
CA PHE A 102 6.00 -2.62 15.42
C PHE A 102 5.92 -2.83 13.91
N ALA A 103 6.35 -4.00 13.43
CA ALA A 103 6.26 -4.33 12.02
C ALA A 103 5.83 -5.77 11.80
N VAL A 104 4.85 -5.95 10.91
CA VAL A 104 4.40 -7.27 10.42
C VAL A 104 4.86 -7.43 8.98
N ARG A 105 5.53 -8.54 8.70
CA ARG A 105 6.02 -8.88 7.37
C ARG A 105 5.32 -10.14 6.89
N TYR A 106 4.79 -10.08 5.68
CA TYR A 106 4.20 -11.25 5.03
C TYR A 106 4.53 -11.23 3.54
N GLU A 107 4.49 -12.41 2.95
CA GLU A 107 4.69 -12.62 1.52
C GLU A 107 3.44 -13.22 0.91
N LEU A 108 3.16 -12.85 -0.33
CA LEU A 108 2.05 -13.38 -1.10
C LEU A 108 2.39 -13.43 -2.58
N ASN A 109 1.79 -14.40 -3.27
CA ASN A 109 1.79 -14.44 -4.71
C ASN A 109 0.52 -13.75 -5.20
N LEU A 110 0.65 -12.76 -6.07
CA LEU A 110 -0.47 -11.93 -6.50
C LEU A 110 -0.32 -11.53 -7.96
N CYS A 111 -1.42 -11.67 -8.71
CA CYS A 111 -1.58 -11.14 -10.05
C CYS A 111 -2.29 -9.80 -10.04
N ARG A 112 -2.14 -9.03 -11.12
CA ARG A 112 -2.69 -7.68 -11.25
C ARG A 112 -4.21 -7.61 -11.13
N ASP A 113 -4.89 -8.68 -11.52
CA ASP A 113 -6.34 -8.88 -11.38
C ASP A 113 -6.78 -9.23 -9.94
N GLY A 114 -5.83 -9.55 -9.06
CA GLY A 114 -6.05 -9.95 -7.68
C GLY A 114 -6.10 -11.45 -7.44
N GLN A 115 -5.95 -12.28 -8.48
CA GLN A 115 -5.90 -13.73 -8.36
C GLN A 115 -4.50 -14.22 -7.98
N PRO A 116 -4.36 -15.45 -7.44
CA PRO A 116 -3.06 -16.10 -7.36
C PRO A 116 -2.56 -16.49 -8.76
N PRO A 117 -1.23 -16.55 -8.99
CA PRO A 117 -0.69 -17.06 -10.25
C PRO A 117 -1.05 -18.54 -10.42
N SER A 118 -1.20 -18.95 -11.68
CA SER A 118 -1.41 -20.37 -12.03
C SER A 118 -0.18 -21.24 -11.73
N GLU A 119 1.02 -20.65 -11.76
CA GLU A 119 2.27 -21.34 -11.42
C GLU A 119 2.25 -21.82 -9.96
N GLY A 120 2.37 -23.13 -9.76
CA GLY A 120 2.44 -23.75 -8.44
C GLY A 120 1.09 -24.07 -7.80
N ILE A 121 -0.03 -23.90 -8.51
CA ILE A 121 -1.33 -24.43 -8.08
C ILE A 121 -1.43 -25.91 -8.50
N ASP A 122 -1.57 -26.81 -7.53
CA ASP A 122 -1.96 -28.19 -7.76
C ASP A 122 -3.49 -28.25 -7.95
N LEU A 123 -3.91 -28.43 -9.19
CA LEU A 123 -5.32 -28.49 -9.57
C LEU A 123 -6.02 -29.73 -9.01
N ASP A 124 -5.31 -30.83 -8.81
CA ASP A 124 -5.86 -32.05 -8.22
C ASP A 124 -6.09 -31.85 -6.72
N ALA A 125 -5.13 -31.22 -6.03
CA ALA A 125 -5.32 -30.84 -4.63
C ALA A 125 -6.45 -29.83 -4.46
N ALA A 126 -6.53 -28.81 -5.34
CA ALA A 126 -7.61 -27.85 -5.33
C ALA A 126 -8.97 -28.52 -5.55
N SER A 127 -9.05 -29.43 -6.53
CA SER A 127 -10.26 -30.20 -6.83
C SER A 127 -10.73 -31.04 -5.65
N ARG A 128 -9.82 -31.75 -4.96
CA ARG A 128 -10.14 -32.52 -3.73
C ARG A 128 -10.75 -31.65 -2.63
N VAL A 129 -10.16 -30.48 -2.37
CA VAL A 129 -10.67 -29.53 -1.38
C VAL A 129 -12.05 -29.00 -1.76
N LEU A 130 -12.25 -28.63 -3.02
CA LEU A 130 -13.54 -28.14 -3.53
C LEU A 130 -14.62 -29.23 -3.55
N SER A 131 -14.23 -30.48 -3.75
CA SER A 131 -15.12 -31.64 -3.76
C SER A 131 -15.50 -32.12 -2.35
N GLY A 132 -14.94 -31.50 -1.29
CA GLY A 132 -15.24 -31.86 0.10
C GLY A 132 -14.66 -33.21 0.54
N GLU A 133 -13.71 -33.76 -0.22
CA GLU A 133 -12.96 -34.95 0.20
C GLU A 133 -12.02 -34.53 1.34
N THR A 134 -12.54 -34.65 2.57
CA THR A 134 -11.75 -34.45 3.78
C THR A 134 -10.60 -35.44 3.74
N LEU A 135 -9.36 -34.94 3.84
CA LEU A 135 -8.16 -35.77 3.97
C LEU A 135 -8.39 -36.80 5.08
N GLY A 136 -8.61 -38.04 4.66
CA GLY A 136 -8.72 -39.20 5.53
C GLY A 136 -7.47 -39.31 6.39
N GLN A 137 -7.74 -39.64 7.64
CA GLN A 137 -6.84 -39.89 8.77
C GLN A 137 -5.62 -40.74 8.43
#